data_AF-A0A355HBR1-F1
#
_entry.id   AF-A0A355HBR1-F1
#
_cell.length_a   1.000
_cell.length_b   1.000
_cell.length_c   1.000
_cell.angle_alpha   90.00
_cell.angle_beta   90.00
_cell.angle_gamma   90.00
#
_symmetry.space_group_name_H-M   'P 1'
#
loop_
_entity.id
_entity.type
_entity.pdbx_description
1 polymer ?
#
loop_
_entity_poly.entity_id
_entity_poly.type
_entity_poly.pdbx_seq_one_letter_code
_entity_poly.pdbx_strand_id
1 'polypeptide(L)'
;MHIEKEVKYDFSDVLIKPKRSYYTSRKEVDLERKFKFKWSELTWKGIPVVASNMDTVGTIGSAKVLSKYNTLTCLHKFHTAEELLKIPNSIKKNVAIT
;
A
#
# COMPACT_ATOMS: atom_id res chain seq x y z
N MET A 1 -26.40 -13.90 -19.39
CA MET A 1 -24.94 -14.11 -19.29
C MET A 1 -24.26 -12.87 -19.83
N HIS A 2 -23.61 -12.08 -18.97
CA HIS A 2 -22.87 -10.90 -19.42
C HIS A 2 -21.46 -11.35 -19.81
N ILE A 3 -21.18 -11.35 -21.11
CA ILE A 3 -19.87 -11.72 -21.65
C ILE A 3 -19.12 -10.42 -21.93
N GLU A 4 -18.01 -10.19 -21.23
CA GLU A 4 -17.11 -9.08 -21.54
C GLU A 4 -16.36 -9.39 -22.84
N LYS A 5 -16.46 -8.50 -23.82
CA LYS A 5 -15.81 -8.65 -25.15
C LYS A 5 -14.51 -7.86 -25.28
N GLU A 6 -14.14 -7.10 -24.25
CA GLU A 6 -12.99 -6.21 -24.29
C GLU A 6 -11.68 -6.98 -24.03
N VAL A 7 -10.63 -6.57 -24.72
CA VAL A 7 -9.27 -7.06 -24.47
C VAL A 7 -8.79 -6.50 -23.13
N LYS A 8 -8.32 -7.37 -22.24
CA LYS A 8 -7.65 -7.00 -20.98
C LYS A 8 -6.16 -7.32 -21.12
N TYR A 9 -5.32 -6.41 -20.67
CA TYR A 9 -3.86 -6.56 -20.70
C TYR A 9 -3.33 -6.95 -19.32
N ASP A 10 -2.37 -7.85 -19.29
CA ASP A 10 -1.55 -8.18 -18.10
C ASP A 10 -0.20 -7.42 -18.16
N PHE A 11 0.58 -7.49 -17.07
CA PHE A 11 1.90 -6.87 -16.98
C PHE A 11 2.89 -7.40 -18.03
N SER A 12 2.73 -8.65 -18.48
CA SER A 12 3.58 -9.24 -19.53
C SER A 12 3.30 -8.69 -20.93
N ASP A 13 2.12 -8.10 -21.14
CA ASP A 13 1.67 -7.69 -22.47
C ASP A 13 2.17 -6.28 -22.85
N VAL A 14 2.71 -5.55 -21.89
CA VAL A 14 3.05 -4.12 -22.05
C VAL A 14 4.46 -3.81 -21.58
N LEU A 15 5.08 -2.82 -22.22
CA LEU A 15 6.37 -2.27 -21.83
C LEU A 15 6.27 -0.76 -21.64
N ILE A 16 7.02 -0.22 -20.69
CA ILE A 16 7.12 1.22 -20.49
C ILE A 16 8.01 1.80 -21.59
N LYS A 17 7.45 2.65 -22.46
CA LYS A 17 8.23 3.39 -23.46
C LYS A 17 9.15 4.40 -22.77
N PRO A 18 10.48 4.32 -22.95
CA PRO A 18 11.41 5.28 -22.35
C PRO A 18 11.16 6.71 -22.85
N LYS A 19 11.31 7.69 -21.96
CA LYS A 19 11.26 9.13 -22.25
C LYS A 19 12.46 9.80 -21.58
N ARG A 20 13.01 10.84 -22.21
CA ARG A 20 14.11 11.63 -21.64
C ARG A 20 13.71 12.18 -20.26
N SER A 21 14.51 11.91 -19.23
CA SER A 21 14.29 12.42 -17.87
C SER A 21 14.88 13.81 -17.70
N TYR A 22 14.26 14.63 -16.84
CA TYR A 22 14.84 15.88 -16.37
C TYR A 22 15.68 15.70 -15.09
N TYR A 23 15.44 14.61 -14.35
CA TYR A 23 16.21 14.26 -13.17
C TYR A 23 17.58 13.73 -13.56
N THR A 24 18.60 14.16 -12.80
CA THR A 24 19.99 13.77 -13.01
C THR A 24 20.32 12.50 -12.21
N SER A 25 19.62 12.28 -11.10
CA SER A 25 19.81 11.12 -10.22
C SER A 25 18.49 10.46 -9.83
N ARG A 26 18.51 9.12 -9.67
CA ARG A 26 17.37 8.34 -9.17
C ARG A 26 16.95 8.76 -7.75
N LYS A 27 17.86 9.36 -6.98
CA LYS A 27 17.60 9.86 -5.62
C LYS A 27 16.69 11.08 -5.59
N GLU A 28 16.55 11.80 -6.71
CA GLU A 28 15.71 13.00 -6.82
C GLU A 28 14.22 12.67 -7.05
N VAL A 29 13.90 11.39 -7.28
CA VAL A 29 12.54 10.96 -7.57
C VAL A 29 11.72 10.86 -6.28
N ASP A 30 10.66 11.65 -6.19
CA ASP A 30 9.67 11.52 -5.11
C ASP A 30 8.73 10.34 -5.35
N LEU A 31 8.82 9.36 -4.45
CA LEU A 31 7.99 8.16 -4.43
C LEU A 31 6.69 8.35 -3.64
N GLU A 32 6.56 9.41 -2.83
CA GLU A 32 5.35 9.62 -2.05
C GLU A 32 4.17 10.01 -2.94
N ARG A 33 3.01 9.43 -2.65
CA ARG A 33 1.74 9.70 -3.31
C ARG A 33 0.68 9.97 -2.25
N LYS A 34 -0.25 10.86 -2.60
CA LYS A 34 -1.39 11.21 -1.74
C LYS A 34 -2.63 10.50 -2.27
N PHE A 35 -3.22 9.64 -1.45
CA PHE A 35 -4.44 8.89 -1.77
C PHE A 35 -5.59 9.39 -0.91
N LYS A 36 -6.72 9.69 -1.55
CA LYS A 36 -8.01 9.89 -0.88
C LYS A 36 -8.79 8.58 -0.98
N PHE A 37 -9.20 8.03 0.15
CA PHE A 37 -9.95 6.77 0.14
C PHE A 37 -11.38 7.01 -0.36
N LYS A 38 -11.90 6.13 -1.21
CA LYS A 38 -13.24 6.32 -1.83
C LYS A 38 -14.36 6.34 -0.79
N TRP A 39 -14.25 5.47 0.22
CA TRP A 39 -15.29 5.23 1.22
C TRP A 39 -14.97 5.85 2.59
N SER A 40 -14.02 6.78 2.64
CA SER A 40 -13.60 7.44 3.87
C SER A 40 -13.15 8.87 3.57
N GLU A 41 -13.35 9.79 4.51
CA GLU A 41 -12.81 11.15 4.41
C GLU A 41 -11.29 11.20 4.65
N LEU A 42 -10.69 10.07 5.02
CA LEU A 42 -9.27 9.96 5.28
C LEU A 42 -8.45 10.15 4.01
N THR A 43 -7.36 10.89 4.19
CA THR A 43 -6.34 11.09 3.16
C THR A 43 -5.01 10.60 3.71
N TRP A 44 -4.33 9.74 2.96
CA TRP A 44 -3.05 9.17 3.34
C TRP A 44 -1.95 9.58 2.36
N LYS A 45 -0.76 9.85 2.88
CA LYS A 45 0.42 10.18 2.08
C LYS A 45 1.57 9.24 2.44
N GLY A 46 2.12 8.56 1.44
CA GLY A 46 3.26 7.68 1.61
C GLY A 46 3.65 6.98 0.31
N ILE A 47 4.54 6.01 0.40
CA ILE A 47 5.02 5.25 -0.76
C ILE A 47 3.93 4.25 -1.16
N PRO A 48 3.50 4.18 -2.44
CA PRO A 48 2.36 3.38 -2.91
C PRO A 48 2.65 1.87 -2.93
N VAL A 49 3.02 1.32 -1.78
CA VAL A 49 3.24 -0.09 -1.51
C VAL A 49 2.42 -0.44 -0.28
N VAL A 50 1.66 -1.53 -0.39
CA VAL A 50 0.72 -1.97 0.65
C VAL A 50 0.93 -3.45 0.90
N ALA A 51 1.21 -3.82 2.16
CA ALA A 51 1.24 -5.22 2.55
C ALA A 51 -0.18 -5.78 2.62
N SER A 52 -0.36 -6.97 2.02
CA SER A 52 -1.65 -7.63 1.89
C SER A 52 -2.21 -8.10 3.24
N ASN A 53 -3.55 -8.12 3.33
CA ASN A 53 -4.31 -8.70 4.44
C ASN A 53 -4.23 -10.23 4.38
N MET A 54 -3.06 -10.79 4.70
CA MET A 54 -2.79 -12.23 4.72
C MET A 54 -2.06 -12.61 6.00
N ASP A 55 -2.32 -13.79 6.53
CA ASP A 55 -1.92 -14.22 7.87
C ASP A 55 -0.40 -14.21 8.09
N THR A 56 0.36 -14.50 7.05
CA THR A 56 1.83 -14.52 7.09
C THR A 56 2.49 -13.22 6.62
N VAL A 57 1.71 -12.26 6.12
CA VAL A 57 2.21 -11.00 5.53
C VAL A 57 1.80 -9.81 6.39
N GLY A 58 0.50 -9.65 6.61
CA GLY A 58 -0.15 -8.55 7.32
C GLY A 58 -0.12 -8.71 8.83
N THR A 59 1.05 -8.97 9.40
CA THR A 59 1.22 -9.09 10.86
C THR A 59 1.57 -7.74 11.50
N ILE A 60 1.36 -7.61 12.80
CA ILE A 60 1.79 -6.42 13.58
C ILE A 60 3.31 -6.19 13.49
N GLY A 61 4.09 -7.27 13.36
CA GLY A 61 5.54 -7.18 13.14
C GLY A 61 5.87 -6.50 11.82
N SER A 62 5.25 -6.95 10.72
CA SER A 62 5.38 -6.33 9.39
C SER A 62 4.97 -4.86 9.42
N ALA A 63 3.85 -4.54 10.07
CA ALA A 63 3.37 -3.16 10.21
C ALA A 63 4.40 -2.24 10.90
N LYS A 64 5.08 -2.72 11.94
CA LYS A 64 6.13 -1.95 12.64
C LYS A 64 7.33 -1.64 11.75
N VAL A 65 7.74 -2.59 10.91
CA VAL A 65 8.90 -2.42 10.00
C VAL A 65 8.53 -1.54 8.82
N LEU A 66 7.40 -1.83 8.17
CA LEU A 66 6.93 -1.12 6.98
C LEU A 66 6.55 0.34 7.28
N SER A 67 6.00 0.62 8.46
CA SER A 67 5.67 2.00 8.84
C SER A 67 6.89 2.94 8.86
N LYS A 68 8.12 2.42 9.07
CA LYS A 68 9.37 3.20 8.99
C LYS A 68 9.64 3.75 7.58
N TYR A 69 9.11 3.09 6.55
CA TYR A 69 9.25 3.46 5.15
C TYR A 69 8.01 4.19 4.61
N ASN A 70 7.10 4.60 5.49
CA ASN A 70 5.87 5.30 5.13
C ASN A 70 5.01 4.52 4.12
N THR A 71 4.93 3.19 4.29
CA THR A 71 4.09 2.27 3.51
C THR A 71 2.93 1.73 4.34
N LEU A 72 1.83 1.32 3.70
CA LEU A 72 0.65 0.78 4.39
C LEU A 72 0.79 -0.71 4.67
N THR A 73 0.16 -1.17 5.74
CA THR A 73 -0.02 -2.60 6.04
C THR A 73 -1.48 -2.88 6.35
N CYS A 74 -2.09 -3.77 5.59
CA CYS A 74 -3.41 -4.30 5.90
C CYS A 74 -3.23 -5.50 6.84
N LEU A 75 -3.73 -5.37 8.07
CA LEU A 75 -3.62 -6.43 9.07
C LEU A 75 -4.59 -7.57 8.79
N HIS A 76 -4.15 -8.79 9.12
CA HIS A 76 -5.01 -9.97 9.05
C HIS A 76 -6.09 -10.00 10.14
N LYS A 77 -7.22 -10.63 9.84
CA LYS A 77 -8.39 -10.69 10.74
C LYS A 77 -8.18 -11.53 12.01
N PHE A 78 -7.19 -12.42 12.02
CA PHE A 78 -6.96 -13.35 13.14
C PHE A 78 -6.29 -12.71 14.37
N HIS A 79 -6.08 -11.39 14.38
CA HIS A 79 -5.58 -10.68 15.54
C HIS A 79 -6.66 -10.52 16.61
N THR A 80 -6.28 -10.69 17.87
CA THR A 80 -7.19 -10.42 19.00
C THR A 80 -7.32 -8.91 19.23
N ALA A 81 -8.43 -8.48 19.85
CA ALA A 81 -8.63 -7.07 20.19
C ALA A 81 -7.50 -6.52 21.08
N GLU A 82 -6.98 -7.34 22.00
CA GLU A 82 -5.86 -6.96 22.86
C GLU A 82 -4.57 -6.70 22.07
N GLU A 83 -4.29 -7.50 21.05
CA GLU A 83 -3.14 -7.31 20.17
C GLU A 83 -3.26 -6.01 19.36
N LEU A 84 -4.45 -5.71 18.86
CA LEU A 84 -4.71 -4.48 18.10
C LEU A 84 -4.60 -3.23 18.99
N LEU A 85 -5.01 -3.31 20.25
CA LEU A 85 -4.87 -2.20 21.21
C LEU A 85 -3.40 -1.92 21.56
N LYS A 86 -2.53 -2.92 21.49
CA LYS A 86 -1.07 -2.77 21.72
C LYS A 86 -0.33 -2.08 20.57
N ILE A 87 -1.01 -1.78 19.45
CA ILE A 87 -0.42 -1.06 18.32
C ILE A 87 -0.14 0.40 18.74
N PRO A 88 1.13 0.87 18.69
CA PRO A 88 1.46 2.23 19.08
C PRO A 88 0.81 3.26 18.14
N ASN A 89 0.39 4.40 18.70
CA ASN A 89 -0.27 5.47 17.94
C ASN A 89 0.59 6.00 16.78
N SER A 90 1.92 5.90 16.88
CA SER A 90 2.85 6.32 15.82
C SER A 90 2.69 5.53 14.51
N ILE A 91 2.30 4.25 14.59
CA ILE A 91 2.13 3.41 13.40
C ILE A 91 0.68 3.30 12.92
N LYS A 92 -0.31 3.71 13.73
CA LYS A 92 -1.73 3.61 13.39
C LYS A 92 -2.09 4.28 12.06
N LYS A 93 -1.41 5.37 11.69
CA LYS A 93 -1.61 6.06 10.40
C LYS A 93 -1.28 5.22 9.16
N ASN A 94 -0.46 4.18 9.33
CA ASN A 94 0.05 3.30 8.28
C ASN A 94 -0.51 1.87 8.38
N VAL A 95 -1.56 1.69 9.19
CA VAL A 95 -2.18 0.39 9.44
C VAL A 95 -3.65 0.46 9.05
N ALA A 96 -4.10 -0.51 8.27
CA ALA A 96 -5.50 -0.74 7.96
C ALA A 96 -5.96 -2.04 8.64
N ILE A 97 -7.14 -2.01 9.24
CA ILE A 97 -7.79 -3.16 9.87
C ILE A 97 -9.09 -3.38 9.10
N THR A 98 -9.44 -4.63 8.83
CA THR A 98 -10.69 -5.02 8.17
C THR A 98 -11.60 -5.70 9.18
#